data_AF-A0A7G2MLJ1-F1
#
_entry.id   AF-A0A7G2MLJ1-F1
#
_cell.length_a   1.000
_cell.length_b   1.000
_cell.length_c   1.000
_cell.angle_alpha   90.00
_cell.angle_beta   90.00
_cell.angle_gamma   90.00
#
_symmetry.space_group_name_H-M   'P 1'
#
loop_
_entity.id
_entity.type
_entity.pdbx_description
1 polymer ?
#
loop_
_entity_poly.entity_id
_entity_poly.type
_entity_poly.pdbx_seq_one_letter_code
_entity_poly.pdbx_strand_id
1 'polypeptide(L)' 'MGVIAFQEYECRVWKTLEQLKDNSFYDIRKIVKEENLDLFIKLCCKFILTHPEYEFSEDYTKIMKRCY' A
#
# COMPACT_ATOMS: atom_id res chain seq x y z
N MET A 1 -0.98 -0.49 -21.06
CA MET A 1 -0.11 -1.39 -20.27
C MET A 1 -0.90 -2.67 -20.03
N GLY A 2 -0.32 -3.84 -20.34
CA GLY A 2 -1.05 -5.11 -20.26
C GLY A 2 -1.36 -5.54 -18.82
N VAL A 3 -2.45 -6.29 -18.63
CA VAL A 3 -2.95 -6.80 -17.35
C VAL A 3 -1.87 -7.47 -16.49
N ILE A 4 -0.90 -8.12 -17.13
CA ILE A 4 0.22 -8.81 -16.47
C ILE A 4 1.10 -7.83 -15.68
N ALA A 5 1.47 -6.70 -16.26
CA ALA A 5 2.30 -5.70 -15.59
C ALA A 5 1.58 -5.06 -14.39
N PHE A 6 0.26 -4.90 -14.49
CA PHE A 6 -0.56 -4.43 -13.37
C PHE A 6 -0.60 -5.47 -12.24
N GLN A 7 -0.82 -6.75 -12.56
CA GLN A 7 -0.82 -7.82 -11.54
C GLN A 7 0.53 -8.00 -10.87
N GLU A 8 1.63 -7.90 -11.61
CA GLU A 8 2.98 -7.92 -11.02
C GLU A 8 3.18 -6.76 -10.05
N TYR A 9 2.71 -5.57 -10.41
CA TYR A 9 2.75 -4.41 -9.53
C TYR A 9 1.89 -4.62 -8.28
N GLU A 10 0.62 -5.02 -8.43
CA GLU A 10 -0.29 -5.34 -7.32
C GLU A 10 0.32 -6.35 -6.36
N CYS A 11 0.87 -7.45 -6.88
CA CYS A 11 1.51 -8.48 -6.07
C CYS A 11 2.73 -7.95 -5.29
N ARG A 12 3.54 -7.06 -5.89
CA ARG A 12 4.64 -6.41 -5.17
C ARG A 12 4.13 -5.50 -4.07
N VAL A 13 3.12 -4.66 -4.34
CA VAL A 13 2.52 -3.78 -3.33
C VAL A 13 2.02 -4.61 -2.16
N TRP A 14 1.23 -5.65 -2.40
CA TRP A 14 0.69 -6.50 -1.35
C TRP A 14 1.77 -7.19 -0.53
N LYS A 15 2.77 -7.81 -1.16
CA LYS A 15 3.90 -8.42 -0.43
C LYS A 15 4.64 -7.41 0.44
N THR A 16 4.80 -6.19 -0.06
CA THR A 16 5.43 -5.11 0.67
C THR A 16 4.60 -4.67 1.88
N LEU A 17 3.26 -4.60 1.74
CA LEU A 17 2.36 -4.30 2.84
C LEU A 17 2.33 -5.44 3.87
N GLU A 18 2.31 -6.70 3.44
CA GLU A 18 2.36 -7.87 4.35
C GLU A 18 3.70 -7.97 5.10
N GLN A 19 4.79 -7.50 4.50
CA GLN A 19 6.09 -7.40 5.17
C GLN A 19 6.19 -6.22 6.15
N LEU A 20 5.18 -5.34 6.20
CA LEU A 20 5.13 -4.26 7.15
C LEU A 20 5.03 -4.83 8.56
N LYS A 21 6.04 -4.54 9.39
CA LYS A 21 5.98 -4.89 10.81
C LYS A 21 4.91 -4.07 11.52
N ASP A 22 4.26 -4.71 12.48
CA ASP A 22 3.40 -4.06 13.45
C ASP A 22 4.11 -2.85 14.08
N ASN A 23 3.40 -1.72 14.19
CA ASN A 23 3.92 -0.44 14.67
C ASN A 23 4.95 0.25 13.74
N SER A 24 5.06 -0.18 12.48
CA SER A 24 5.83 0.50 11.43
C SER A 24 4.91 1.20 10.44
N PHE A 25 5.44 2.24 9.77
CA PHE A 25 4.74 3.00 8.75
C PHE A 25 5.49 2.91 7.42
N TYR A 26 4.75 2.70 6.34
CA TYR A 26 5.27 2.73 4.98
C TYR A 26 4.98 4.08 4.34
N ASP A 27 6.03 4.83 4.03
CA ASP A 27 5.93 6.15 3.39
C ASP A 27 5.84 5.99 1.87
N ILE A 28 4.62 6.08 1.34
CA ILE A 28 4.29 5.74 -0.05
C ILE A 28 5.03 6.68 -1.01
N ARG A 29 5.11 7.97 -0.66
CA ARG A 29 5.80 9.00 -1.45
C ARG A 29 7.31 8.78 -1.58
N LYS A 30 7.94 8.06 -0.64
CA LYS A 30 9.39 7.78 -0.71
C LYS A 30 9.72 6.59 -1.60
N ILE A 31 8.78 5.68 -1.79
CA ILE A 31 9.01 4.37 -2.40
C ILE A 31 8.40 4.30 -3.79
N VAL A 32 7.28 4.99 -3.99
CA VAL A 32 6.52 5.01 -5.22
C VAL A 32 6.75 6.34 -5.93
N LYS A 33 7.08 6.26 -7.22
CA LYS A 33 7.16 7.44 -8.09
C LYS A 33 5.79 8.11 -8.19
N GLU A 34 5.76 9.44 -8.34
CA GLU A 34 4.52 10.21 -8.46
C GLU A 34 3.57 9.67 -9.54
N GLU A 35 4.11 9.22 -10.67
CA GLU A 35 3.34 8.61 -11.77
C GLU A 35 2.53 7.35 -11.37
N ASN A 36 2.98 6.64 -10.33
CA ASN A 36 2.35 5.40 -9.85
C ASN A 36 1.63 5.57 -8.50
N LEU A 37 1.65 6.78 -7.92
CA LEU A 37 1.02 7.04 -6.61
C LEU A 37 -0.48 6.78 -6.63
N ASP A 38 -1.19 7.27 -7.66
CA ASP A 38 -2.65 7.08 -7.78
C ASP A 38 -3.03 5.60 -7.79
N LEU A 39 -2.28 4.80 -8.56
CA LEU A 39 -2.49 3.36 -8.67
C LEU A 39 -2.19 2.64 -7.35
N PHE A 40 -1.09 3.01 -6.69
CA PHE A 40 -0.70 2.42 -5.41
C PHE A 40 -1.70 2.74 -4.30
N ILE A 41 -2.18 3.99 -4.22
CA ILE A 41 -3.19 4.40 -3.24
C ILE A 41 -4.47 3.58 -3.44
N LYS A 42 -4.95 3.40 -4.68
CA LYS A 42 -6.10 2.54 -4.99
C LYS A 42 -5.90 1.10 -4.51
N LEU A 43 -4.72 0.53 -4.75
CA LEU A 43 -4.39 -0.83 -4.32
C LEU A 43 -4.36 -0.95 -2.78
N CYS A 44 -3.76 0.01 -2.10
CA CYS A 44 -3.73 0.06 -0.64
C CYS A 44 -5.14 0.25 -0.04
N CYS A 45 -5.99 1.11 -0.61
CA CYS A 45 -7.39 1.23 -0.19
C CYS A 45 -8.11 -0.12 -0.28
N LYS A 46 -7.94 -0.84 -1.39
CA LYS A 46 -8.52 -2.17 -1.59
C LYS A 46 -7.97 -3.18 -0.58
N PHE A 47 -6.68 -3.10 -0.25
CA PHE A 47 -6.03 -3.94 0.75
C PHE A 47 -6.60 -3.70 2.16
N ILE A 48 -6.69 -2.44 2.60
CA ILE A 48 -7.23 -2.07 3.92
C ILE A 48 -8.69 -2.51 4.09
N LEU A 49 -9.50 -2.47 3.03
CA LEU A 49 -10.87 -2.99 3.06
C LEU A 49 -10.93 -4.48 3.41
N THR A 50 -9.89 -5.24 3.06
CA THR A 50 -9.78 -6.67 3.35
C THR A 50 -9.04 -6.92 4.68
N HIS A 51 -8.14 -6.01 5.05
CA HIS A 51 -7.31 -6.07 6.25
C HIS A 51 -7.55 -4.83 7.13
N PRO A 52 -8.56 -4.86 8.02
CA PRO A 52 -8.90 -3.72 8.89
C PRO A 52 -7.80 -3.38 9.91
N GLU A 53 -6.75 -4.23 9.99
CA GLU A 53 -5.54 -4.02 10.77
C GLU A 53 -4.65 -2.91 10.18
N TYR A 54 -4.85 -2.55 8.91
CA TYR A 54 -4.06 -1.54 8.23
C TYR A 54 -4.86 -0.24 8.13
N GLU A 55 -4.18 0.87 8.31
CA GLU A 55 -4.79 2.20 8.25
C GLU A 55 -3.90 3.16 7.48
N PHE A 56 -4.52 4.06 6.72
CA PHE A 56 -3.81 5.18 6.13
C PHE A 56 -3.64 6.31 7.15
N SER A 57 -2.55 7.04 7.01
CA SER A 57 -2.41 8.36 7.62
C SER A 57 -3.40 9.34 6.99
N GLU A 58 -3.74 10.41 7.72
CA GLU A 58 -4.74 11.42 7.29
C GLU A 58 -4.45 12.02 5.91
N ASP A 59 -3.17 12.12 5.52
CA ASP A 59 -2.77 12.63 4.21
C ASP A 59 -2.72 11.56 3.09
N TYR A 60 -3.14 10.31 3.34
CA TYR A 60 -3.02 9.16 2.44
C TYR A 60 -1.58 8.90 1.92
N THR A 61 -0.59 9.45 2.62
CA THR A 61 0.82 9.35 2.24
C THR A 61 1.53 8.18 2.89
N LYS A 62 0.97 7.66 3.99
CA LYS A 62 1.58 6.58 4.76
C LYS A 62 0.55 5.52 5.11
N ILE A 63 0.95 4.27 5.11
CA ILE A 63 0.15 3.14 5.57
C ILE A 63 0.82 2.51 6.78
N MET A 64 0.04 2.19 7.80
CA MET A 64 0.53 1.68 9.08
C MET A 64 -0.31 0.48 9.48
N LYS A 65 0.31 -0.52 10.12
CA LYS A 65 -0.42 -1.63 10.71
C LYS A 65 -0.71 -1.32 12.17
N ARG A 66 -1.99 -1.16 12.51
CA ARG A 66 -2.49 -1.01 13.87
C ARG A 66 -2.27 -2.33 14.61
N CYS A 67 -1.33 -2.30 15.55
CA CYS A 67 -1.20 -3.36 16.54
C CYS A 67 -2.26 -3.11 17.61
N TYR A 68 -3.22 -4.03 17.77
CA TYR A 68 -4.13 -4.08 18.91
C TYR A 68 -3.44 -4.70 20.13
#